data_AF-A0A382S5V4-F1
#
_entry.id   AF-A0A382S5V4-F1
#
_cell.length_a   1.000
_cell.length_b   1.000
_cell.length_c   1.000
_cell.angle_alpha   90.00
_cell.angle_beta   90.00
_cell.angle_gamma   90.00
#
_symmetry.space_group_name_H-M   'P 1'
#
loop_
_entity.id
_entity.type
_entity.pdbx_description
1 polymer ?
#
loop_
_entity_poly.entity_id
_entity_poly.type
_entity_poly.pdbx_seq_one_letter_code
_entity_poly.pdbx_strand_id
1 'polypeptide(L)' 'VNDFPFGAPRFIQRAAGYKATLCNGDFVLRDDELTGARPGRILRSS' A
#
# COMPACT_ATOMS: atom_id res chain seq x y z
N VAL A 1 1.82 17.69 -1.75
CA VAL A 1 1.81 17.91 -0.28
C VAL A 1 3.24 18.13 0.14
N ASN A 2 3.50 19.23 0.86
CA ASN A 2 4.81 19.64 1.36
C ASN A 2 4.77 19.59 2.89
N ASP A 3 4.89 18.38 3.42
CA ASP A 3 4.61 18.07 4.83
C ASP A 3 5.86 17.70 5.63
N PHE A 4 7.05 17.85 5.06
CA PHE A 4 8.30 17.67 5.79
C PHE A 4 8.79 18.98 6.42
N PRO A 5 9.70 18.92 7.41
CA PRO A 5 10.32 20.12 7.99
C PRO A 5 10.79 21.11 6.92
N PHE A 6 10.61 22.40 7.19
CA PHE A 6 10.91 23.49 6.26
C PHE A 6 10.11 23.46 4.95
N GLY A 7 8.97 22.77 4.90
CA GLY A 7 8.12 22.71 3.72
C GLY A 7 8.70 21.84 2.59
N ALA A 8 9.60 20.91 2.92
CA ALA A 8 10.16 20.01 1.93
C ALA A 8 9.07 19.04 1.38
N PRO A 9 9.16 18.64 0.10
CA PRO A 9 8.30 17.60 -0.46
C PRO A 9 8.79 16.20 -0.07
N ARG A 10 7.91 15.21 -0.15
CA ARG A 10 8.30 13.79 -0.04
C ARG A 10 9.02 13.34 -1.32
N PHE A 11 10.12 12.62 -1.19
CA PHE A 11 10.71 11.85 -2.28
C PHE A 11 10.00 10.49 -2.37
N ILE A 12 9.19 10.29 -3.41
CA ILE A 12 8.40 9.06 -3.59
C ILE A 12 8.99 8.28 -4.76
N GLN A 13 9.47 7.07 -4.47
CA GLN A 13 9.91 6.10 -5.47
C GLN A 13 8.94 4.91 -5.47
N ARG A 14 8.36 4.60 -6.63
CA ARG A 14 7.51 3.42 -6.79
C ARG A 14 8.37 2.15 -6.81
N ALA A 15 7.82 1.05 -6.31
CA ALA A 15 8.43 -0.27 -6.44
C ALA A 15 8.30 -0.77 -7.89
N ALA A 16 9.20 -1.66 -8.30
CA ALA A 16 9.12 -2.36 -9.57
C ALA A 16 9.20 -3.88 -9.34
N GLY A 17 8.60 -4.67 -10.23
CA GLY A 17 8.68 -6.14 -10.20
C GLY A 17 7.50 -6.86 -9.55
N TYR A 18 6.58 -6.15 -8.89
CA TYR A 18 5.33 -6.72 -8.38
C TYR A 18 4.13 -6.20 -9.19
N LYS A 19 3.32 -7.10 -9.76
CA LYS A 19 2.09 -6.74 -10.49
C LYS A 19 0.94 -6.38 -9.54
N ALA A 20 0.86 -7.07 -8.40
CA ALA A 20 -0.20 -6.92 -7.44
C ALA A 20 0.20 -7.43 -6.05
N THR A 21 -0.47 -6.90 -5.02
CA THR A 21 -0.44 -7.42 -3.65
C THR A 21 -1.86 -7.80 -3.24
N LEU A 22 -2.03 -9.01 -2.73
CA LEU A 22 -3.33 -9.53 -2.30
C LEU A 22 -3.33 -9.84 -0.80
N CYS A 23 -4.51 -9.71 -0.18
CA CYS A 23 -4.74 -10.17 1.17
C CYS A 23 -6.11 -10.84 1.24
N ASN A 24 -6.18 -12.07 1.76
CA ASN A 24 -7.41 -12.83 1.92
C ASN A 24 -8.27 -12.97 0.64
N GLY A 25 -7.64 -12.97 -0.54
CA GLY A 25 -8.31 -13.09 -1.84
C GLY A 25 -8.53 -11.78 -2.58
N ASP A 26 -8.43 -10.64 -1.90
CA ASP A 26 -8.68 -9.32 -2.49
C ASP A 26 -7.38 -8.59 -2.85
N PHE A 27 -7.39 -7.86 -3.97
CA PHE A 27 -6.31 -6.95 -4.35
C PHE A 27 -6.26 -5.76 -3.40
N VAL A 28 -5.11 -5.52 -2.77
CA VAL A 28 -4.82 -4.31 -1.97
C VAL A 28 -4.08 -3.27 -2.80
N LEU A 29 -3.18 -3.73 -3.67
CA LEU A 29 -2.46 -2.94 -4.67
C LEU A 29 -2.50 -3.69 -6.00
N ARG A 30 -2.76 -2.99 -7.10
CA ARG A 30 -2.65 -3.55 -8.45
C ARG A 30 -2.19 -2.46 -9.40
N ASP A 31 -1.23 -2.78 -10.27
CA ASP A 31 -0.72 -1.82 -11.26
C ASP A 31 -0.23 -0.51 -10.63
N ASP A 32 0.45 -0.63 -9.47
CA ASP A 32 0.92 0.48 -8.62
C ASP A 32 -0.18 1.44 -8.11
N GLU A 33 -1.43 0.97 -8.08
CA GLU A 33 -2.57 1.71 -7.55
C GLU A 33 -3.20 0.98 -6.35
N LEU A 34 -3.49 1.74 -5.29
CA LEU A 34 -4.20 1.22 -4.13
C LEU A 34 -5.67 1.04 -4.49
N THR A 35 -6.23 -0.14 -4.24
CA THR A 35 -7.64 -0.43 -4.52
C THR A 35 -8.58 0.10 -3.44
N GLY A 36 -8.04 0.46 -2.28
CA GLY A 36 -8.81 0.82 -1.08
C GLY A 36 -9.31 -0.38 -0.26
N ALA A 37 -9.11 -1.62 -0.75
CA ALA A 37 -9.52 -2.81 -0.02
C ALA A 37 -8.74 -2.95 1.32
N ARG A 38 -9.47 -3.28 2.39
CA ARG A 38 -8.90 -3.54 3.73
C ARG A 38 -9.32 -4.92 4.24
N PRO A 39 -8.95 -6.01 3.54
CA PRO A 39 -9.45 -7.36 3.82
C PRO A 39 -8.73 -8.04 4.98
N GLY A 40 -7.90 -7.32 5.75
CA GLY A 40 -7.15 -7.87 6.88
C GLY A 40 -8.08 -8.37 7.99
N ARG A 41 -7.69 -9.46 8.65
CA ARG A 41 -8.40 -9.99 9.83
C ARG A 41 -7.41 -10.38 10.92
N ILE A 42 -7.85 -10.29 12.17
CA ILE A 42 -7.06 -10.76 13.32
C ILE A 42 -6.91 -12.28 13.21
N LEU A 43 -5.67 -12.75 13.20
CA LEU A 43 -5.35 -14.17 13.34
C LEU A 43 -5.30 -14.51 14.82
N ARG A 44 -6.02 -15.55 15.24
CA ARG A 44 -6.01 -16.09 16.61
C ARG A 44 -5.56 -17.54 16.55
N SER A 45 -4.76 -17.96 17.54
CA SER A 45 -4.53 -19.39 17.74
C SER A 45 -5.85 -20.05 18.13
N SER A 46 -6.12 -21.19 17.52
CA SER A 46 -7.07 -22.17 18.08
C SER A 46 -6.57 -22.70 19.42
#